data_AF-A0A164GKN2-F1
#
_entry.id   AF-A0A164GKN2-F1
#
_cell.length_a   1.000
_cell.length_b   1.000
_cell.length_c   1.000
_cell.angle_alpha   90.00
_cell.angle_beta   90.00
_cell.angle_gamma   90.00
#
_symmetry.space_group_name_H-M   'P 1'
#
loop_
_entity.id
_entity.type
_entity.pdbx_description
1 polymer ?
#
loop_
_entity_poly.entity_id
_entity_poly.type
_entity_poly.pdbx_seq_one_letter_code
_entity_poly.pdbx_strand_id
1 'polypeptide(L)' 'NFICDVMVAATDSDLALLNSGTLRSDRIHPPGPFKKRDLSQILPMLNPLIVVEISGEDLLAALENGVCMYPKREGRFL' A
#
# COMPACT_ATOMS: atom_id res chain seq x y z
N ASN A 1 5.53 -3.97 0.15
CA ASN A 1 6.01 -5.14 -0.61
C ASN A 1 4.88 -6.16 -0.77
N PHE A 2 4.69 -7.16 0.10
CA PHE A 2 3.69 -8.23 -0.10
C PHE A 2 2.31 -7.77 -0.63
N ILE A 3 1.71 -6.74 -0.02
CA ILE A 3 0.41 -6.22 -0.48
C ILE A 3 0.49 -5.60 -1.88
N CYS A 4 1.53 -4.83 -2.18
CA CYS A 4 1.74 -4.23 -3.50
C CYS A 4 1.98 -5.29 -4.58
N ASP A 5 2.69 -6.37 -4.25
CA ASP A 5 2.93 -7.50 -5.17
C ASP A 5 1.60 -8.18 -5.53
N VAL A 6 0.72 -8.36 -4.54
CA VAL A 6 -0.65 -8.88 -4.76
C VAL A 6 -1.49 -7.90 -5.60
N MET A 7 -1.37 -6.59 -5.38
CA MET A 7 -2.07 -5.58 -6.17
C MET A 7 -1.67 -5.69 -7.65
N VAL A 8 -0.37 -5.63 -7.95
CA VAL A 8 0.18 -5.77 -9.32
C VAL A 8 -0.31 -7.06 -9.98
N ALA A 9 -0.20 -8.19 -9.29
CA ALA A 9 -0.63 -9.48 -9.83
C ALA A 9 -2.16 -9.57 -10.07
N ALA A 10 -2.96 -8.86 -9.28
CA ALA A 10 -4.42 -8.86 -9.40
C ALA A 10 -4.93 -7.92 -10.50
N THR A 11 -4.17 -6.87 -10.84
CA THR A 11 -4.59 -5.83 -11.80
C THR A 11 -3.83 -5.86 -13.12
N ASP A 12 -2.77 -6.65 -13.22
CA ASP A 12 -1.88 -6.67 -14.40
C ASP A 12 -1.32 -5.25 -14.71
N SER A 13 -0.95 -4.51 -13.66
CA SER A 13 -0.41 -3.15 -13.76
C SER A 13 1.12 -3.14 -13.68
N ASP A 14 1.75 -2.11 -14.25
CA ASP A 14 3.22 -1.99 -14.23
C ASP A 14 3.80 -1.77 -12.82
N LEU A 15 3.04 -1.09 -11.95
CA LEU A 15 3.41 -0.80 -10.55
C LEU A 15 2.19 -0.65 -9.65
N ALA A 16 2.42 -0.58 -8.35
CA ALA A 16 1.41 -0.27 -7.34
C ALA A 16 1.96 0.71 -6.28
N LEU A 17 1.12 1.68 -5.89
CA LEU A 17 1.39 2.59 -4.79
C LEU A 17 0.44 2.28 -3.64
N LEU A 18 0.98 2.18 -2.42
CA LEU A 18 0.19 1.97 -1.21
C LEU A 18 0.75 2.82 -0.08
N ASN A 19 -0.06 3.71 0.46
CA ASN A 19 0.35 4.53 1.58
C ASN A 19 0.38 3.73 2.89
N SER A 20 1.44 3.90 3.66
CA SER A 20 1.71 3.17 4.92
C SER A 20 0.61 3.30 5.97
N GLY A 21 -0.14 4.40 5.97
CA GLY A 21 -1.28 4.62 6.89
C GLY A 21 -2.43 3.61 6.70
N THR A 22 -2.43 2.87 5.60
CA THR A 22 -3.39 1.82 5.30
C THR A 22 -3.05 0.50 6.00
N LEU A 23 -1.78 0.26 6.36
CA LEU A 23 -1.33 -0.94 7.06
C LEU A 23 -1.50 -0.76 8.58
N ARG A 24 -2.37 -1.57 9.20
CA ARG A 24 -2.83 -1.33 10.58
C ARG A 24 -2.68 -2.48 11.56
N SER A 25 -2.08 -3.61 11.19
CA SER A 25 -2.09 -4.76 12.08
C SER A 25 -1.24 -4.59 13.34
N ASP A 26 -0.21 -3.73 13.31
CA ASP A 26 0.70 -3.41 14.42
C ASP A 26 1.25 -4.64 15.18
N ARG A 27 1.61 -5.69 14.43
CA ARG A 27 2.09 -6.96 15.00
C ARG A 27 2.92 -7.75 13.98
N ILE A 28 3.60 -8.76 14.50
CA ILE A 28 4.19 -9.82 13.69
C ILE A 28 3.13 -10.89 13.43
N HIS A 29 2.91 -11.24 12.15
CA HIS A 29 2.13 -12.40 11.76
C HIS A 29 3.05 -13.63 11.75
N PRO A 30 2.80 -14.64 12.59
CA PRO A 30 3.67 -15.81 12.67
C PRO A 30 3.62 -16.62 11.36
N PRO A 31 4.66 -17.43 11.07
CA PRO A 31 4.65 -18.32 9.92
C PRO A 31 3.49 -19.31 9.99
N GLY A 32 2.87 -19.59 8.85
CA GLY A 32 1.74 -20.50 8.72
C GLY A 32 0.75 -20.06 7.65
N PRO A 33 -0.44 -20.68 7.61
CA PRO A 33 -1.48 -20.32 6.65
C PRO A 33 -1.94 -18.87 6.82
N PHE A 34 -1.91 -18.10 5.73
CA PHE A 34 -2.48 -16.76 5.68
C PHE A 34 -4.00 -16.84 5.56
N LYS A 35 -4.72 -16.28 6.54
CA LYS A 35 -6.19 -16.35 6.60
C LYS A 35 -6.80 -14.98 6.26
N LYS A 36 -8.09 -14.98 5.88
CA LYS A 36 -8.85 -13.74 5.67
C LYS A 36 -8.81 -12.81 6.89
N ARG A 37 -8.78 -13.37 8.11
CA ARG A 37 -8.61 -12.58 9.35
C ARG A 37 -7.30 -11.81 9.37
N ASP A 38 -6.19 -12.41 8.90
CA ASP A 38 -4.90 -11.73 8.86
C ASP A 38 -4.96 -10.55 7.89
N LEU A 39 -5.56 -10.75 6.71
CA LEU A 39 -5.79 -9.67 5.75
C LEU A 39 -6.64 -8.54 6.35
N SER A 40 -7.75 -8.85 7.03
CA SER A 40 -8.60 -7.84 7.67
C SER A 40 -7.92 -7.12 8.85
N GLN A 41 -6.91 -7.73 9.48
CA GLN A 41 -6.09 -7.05 10.49
C GLN A 41 -5.08 -6.09 9.86
N ILE A 42 -4.50 -6.47 8.72
CA ILE A 42 -3.55 -5.63 7.98
C ILE A 42 -4.27 -4.45 7.30
N LEU A 43 -5.39 -4.73 6.62
CA LEU A 43 -6.20 -3.79 5.84
C LEU A 43 -7.62 -3.74 6.44
N PRO A 44 -7.84 -3.06 7.57
CA PRO A 44 -9.15 -3.00 8.22
C PRO A 44 -10.16 -2.17 7.43
N MET A 45 -9.67 -1.25 6.59
CA MET A 45 -10.49 -0.47 5.67
C MET A 45 -10.47 -1.17 4.30
N LEU A 46 -11.65 -1.63 3.87
CA LEU A 46 -11.84 -2.25 2.57
C LEU A 46 -12.02 -1.16 1.49
N ASN A 47 -10.95 -0.42 1.24
CA ASN A 47 -10.93 0.53 0.12
C ASN A 47 -10.84 -0.26 -1.20
N PRO A 48 -11.53 0.19 -2.26
CA PRO A 48 -11.40 -0.44 -3.56
C PRO A 48 -9.97 -0.26 -4.10
N LEU A 49 -9.49 -1.26 -4.84
CA LEU A 49 -8.29 -1.13 -5.65
C LEU A 49 -8.65 -0.38 -6.94
N ILE A 50 -7.92 0.67 -7.26
CA ILE A 50 -8.16 1.50 -8.45
C ILE A 50 -6.93 1.45 -9.35
N VAL A 51 -7.16 1.19 -10.64
CA VAL A 51 -6.14 1.24 -11.69
C VAL A 51 -6.32 2.54 -12.44
N VAL A 52 -5.23 3.29 -12.60
CA VAL A 52 -5.20 4.56 -13.33
C VAL A 52 -4.01 4.58 -14.27
N GLU A 53 -4.17 5.26 -15.40
CA GLU A 53 -3.04 5.66 -16.25
C GLU A 53 -2.50 6.99 -15.70
N ILE A 54 -1.18 7.09 -15.55
CA ILE A 54 -0.52 8.23 -14.92
C ILE A 54 0.74 8.62 -15.71
N SER A 55 1.03 9.92 -15.78
CA SER A 55 2.28 10.40 -16.37
C SER A 55 3.47 10.14 -15.44
N GLY A 56 4.68 10.09 -15.99
CA GLY A 56 5.90 9.97 -15.18
C GLY A 56 6.10 11.15 -14.23
N GLU A 57 5.66 12.34 -14.62
CA GLU A 57 5.75 13.56 -13.81
C GLU A 57 4.82 13.49 -12.60
N ASP A 58 3.58 13.06 -12.80
CA ASP A 58 2.62 12.90 -11.70
C ASP A 58 3.03 11.76 -10.75
N LEU A 59 3.63 10.69 -11.28
CA LEU A 59 4.19 9.61 -10.47
C LEU A 59 5.33 10.13 -9.57
N LEU A 60 6.24 10.94 -10.12
CA LEU A 60 7.31 11.55 -9.33
C LEU A 60 6.75 12.48 -8.26
N ALA A 61 5.78 13.33 -8.60
CA ALA A 61 5.11 14.22 -7.64
C ALA A 61 4.41 13.44 -6.51
N ALA A 62 3.80 12.29 -6.82
CA ALA A 62 3.21 11.41 -5.82
C ALA A 62 4.26 10.85 -4.84
N LEU A 63 5.43 10.43 -5.34
CA LEU A 63 6.55 9.96 -4.53
C LEU A 63 7.13 11.09 -3.66
N GLU A 64 7.33 12.28 -4.21
CA GLU A 64 7.77 13.46 -3.47
C GLU A 64 6.80 13.83 -2.35
N ASN A 65 5.49 13.78 -2.62
CA ASN A 65 4.46 13.97 -1.60
C ASN A 65 4.52 12.90 -0.49
N GLY A 66 4.90 11.66 -0.82
CA GLY A 66 5.08 10.59 0.17
C GLY A 66 6.13 10.93 1.23
N VAL A 67 7.14 11.72 0.88
CA VAL A 67 8.29 12.04 1.76
C VAL A 67 8.37 13.50 2.20
N CYS A 68 7.53 14.40 1.68
CA CYS A 68 7.65 15.85 1.90
C CYS A 68 7.55 16.30 3.36
N MET A 69 6.93 15.49 4.23
CA MET A 69 6.79 15.77 5.66
C MET A 69 7.74 14.94 6.54
N TYR A 70 8.63 14.14 5.96
CA TYR A 70 9.60 13.37 6.74
C TYR A 70 10.45 14.32 7.62
N PRO A 71 10.67 14.03 8.91
CA PRO A 71 10.43 12.77 9.63
C PRO A 71 9.09 12.65 10.37
N LYS A 72 8.08 13.46 10.05
CA LYS A 72 6.74 13.32 10.65
C LYS A 72 6.15 11.94 10.32
N ARG A 73 5.53 11.31 11.32
CA ARG A 73 4.93 9.97 11.22
C ARG A 73 3.53 10.02 10.58
N GLU A 74 3.48 10.54 9.36
CA GLU A 74 2.24 10.62 8.59
C GLU A 74 2.04 9.39 7.71
N GLY A 75 0.82 8.92 7.60
CA GLY A 75 0.47 7.73 6.81
C GLY A 75 0.54 7.90 5.30
N ARG A 76 1.04 9.04 4.80
CA ARG A 76 1.18 9.38 3.36
C ARG A 76 2.40 8.72 2.71
N PHE A 77 3.35 8.27 3.51
CA PHE A 77 4.56 7.60 3.02
C PHE A 77 4.18 6.38 2.20
N LEU A 78 4.77 6.26 1.01
CA LEU A 78 4.52 5.20 0.02
C LEU A 78 5.55 4.07 0.15
#